data_AF-A0A5E4I561-F1
#
_entry.id   AF-A0A5E4I561-F1
#
_cell.length_a   1.000
_cell.length_b   1.000
_cell.length_c   1.000
_cell.angle_alpha   90.00
_cell.angle_beta   90.00
_cell.angle_gamma   90.00
#
_symmetry.space_group_name_H-M   'P 1'
#
loop_
_entity.id
_entity.type
_entity.pdbx_description
1 polymer ?
#
loop_
_entity_poly.entity_id
_entity_poly.type
_entity_poly.pdbx_seq_one_letter_code
_entity_poly.pdbx_strand_id
1 'polypeptide(L)'
;MIEKPCKKAQIDVDFLSGFFLFILIVAYIAFSVAHVFPKYIAQSIENDAKLQAWGTSENFMGIVENNRLDASALVNSAYSPIWDTDNGWNKGTHNGTVAAAGNLMKATWAPGEASWNYRKQIVINGSTSGLTDYPVNMAINWTGGMDSAFKDLRFTYYDKTVGLQKEIPYWIENYTASANATVWIKANLTTGNNTVYMYYGNPAALSASDGFSVFSVFDDFNDNSLNPAWAYDI
;
A
#
# COMPACT_ATOMS: atom_id res chain seq x y z
N MET A 1 59.34 -19.48 65.78
CA MET A 1 58.96 -20.06 64.47
C MET A 1 57.75 -19.28 64.01
N ILE A 2 57.87 -18.47 62.96
CA ILE A 2 56.77 -17.63 62.46
C ILE A 2 56.21 -18.38 61.24
N GLU A 3 54.98 -18.87 61.36
CA GLU A 3 54.28 -19.57 60.28
C GLU A 3 54.03 -18.62 59.11
N LYS A 4 54.26 -19.12 57.89
CA LYS A 4 53.99 -18.40 56.64
C LYS A 4 52.46 -18.35 56.43
N PRO A 5 51.84 -17.16 56.26
CA PRO A 5 50.40 -17.10 56.05
C PRO A 5 50.02 -17.73 54.70
N CYS A 6 49.14 -18.71 54.76
CA CYS A 6 48.55 -19.39 53.60
C CYS A 6 47.77 -18.37 52.75
N LYS A 7 48.14 -18.20 51.47
CA LYS A 7 47.40 -17.37 50.52
C LYS A 7 46.04 -18.00 50.27
N LYS A 8 45.00 -17.51 50.96
CA LYS A 8 43.61 -17.75 50.53
C LYS A 8 43.41 -17.06 49.18
N ALA A 9 42.87 -17.79 48.21
CA ALA A 9 42.50 -17.23 46.92
C ALA A 9 41.44 -16.15 47.13
N GLN A 10 41.80 -14.90 46.86
CA GLN A 10 40.91 -13.75 46.96
C GLN A 10 40.48 -13.40 45.54
N ILE A 11 39.19 -13.53 45.25
CA ILE A 11 38.64 -13.17 43.94
C ILE A 11 38.64 -11.65 43.86
N ASP A 12 39.30 -11.11 42.84
CA ASP A 12 39.39 -9.68 42.61
C ASP A 12 38.01 -9.10 42.22
N VAL A 13 37.67 -7.94 42.76
CA VAL A 13 36.41 -7.24 42.46
C VAL A 13 36.35 -6.83 40.98
N ASP A 14 37.51 -6.58 40.37
CA ASP A 14 37.62 -6.26 38.95
C ASP A 14 37.31 -7.48 38.07
N PHE A 15 37.71 -8.68 38.52
CA PHE A 15 37.34 -9.93 37.85
C PHE A 15 35.84 -10.21 37.97
N LEU A 16 35.26 -9.96 39.15
CA LEU A 16 33.84 -10.19 39.40
C LEU A 16 32.95 -9.23 38.58
N SER A 17 33.33 -7.95 38.50
CA SER A 17 32.60 -6.95 37.71
C SER A 17 32.67 -7.22 36.21
N GLY A 18 33.83 -7.62 35.69
CA GLY A 18 33.99 -8.05 34.30
C GLY A 18 33.17 -9.30 33.97
N PHE A 19 33.11 -10.27 34.89
CA PHE A 19 32.33 -11.50 34.71
C PHE A 19 30.82 -11.24 34.68
N PHE A 20 30.29 -10.35 35.54
CA PHE A 20 28.88 -9.98 35.50
C PHE A 20 28.50 -9.21 34.23
N LEU A 21 29.35 -8.30 33.76
CA LEU A 21 29.11 -7.60 32.50
C LEU A 21 29.11 -8.57 31.31
N PHE A 22 30.01 -9.55 31.30
CA PHE A 22 30.04 -10.59 30.28
C PHE A 22 28.74 -11.41 30.27
N ILE A 23 28.23 -11.82 31.43
CA ILE A 23 26.95 -12.53 31.53
C ILE A 23 25.80 -11.68 31.00
N LEU A 24 25.77 -10.38 31.29
CA LEU A 24 24.73 -9.48 30.79
C LEU A 24 24.76 -9.34 29.27
N ILE A 25 25.96 -9.25 28.66
CA ILE A 25 26.12 -9.18 27.21
C ILE A 25 25.64 -10.48 26.56
N VAL A 26 26.03 -11.64 27.10
CA VAL A 26 25.60 -12.95 26.58
C VAL A 26 24.09 -13.12 26.70
N ALA A 27 23.49 -12.72 27.83
CA ALA A 27 22.05 -12.75 28.03
C ALA A 27 21.30 -11.82 27.04
N TYR A 28 21.82 -10.61 26.79
CA TYR A 28 21.25 -9.67 25.84
C TYR A 28 21.29 -10.19 24.40
N ILE A 29 22.40 -10.80 23.98
CA ILE A 29 22.53 -11.42 22.66
C ILE A 29 21.53 -12.56 22.52
N ALA A 30 21.46 -13.46 23.51
CA ALA A 30 20.52 -14.59 23.50
C ALA A 30 19.06 -14.12 23.46
N PHE A 31 18.70 -13.11 24.27
CA PHE A 31 17.37 -12.52 24.27
C PHE A 31 17.01 -11.92 22.91
N SER A 32 17.95 -11.18 22.31
CA SER A 32 17.77 -10.57 20.99
C SER A 32 17.54 -11.65 19.92
N VAL A 33 18.37 -12.69 19.87
CA VAL A 33 18.24 -13.85 18.95
C VAL A 33 16.89 -14.54 19.08
N ALA A 34 16.38 -14.71 20.31
CA ALA A 34 15.13 -15.43 20.52
C ALA A 34 13.86 -14.58 20.29
N HIS A 35 13.90 -13.26 20.51
CA HIS A 35 12.67 -12.46 20.55
C HIS A 35 12.61 -11.33 19.52
N VAL A 36 13.77 -10.82 19.12
CA VAL A 36 13.88 -9.66 18.24
C VAL A 36 14.08 -10.11 16.80
N PHE A 37 15.07 -10.97 16.54
CA PHE A 37 15.36 -11.43 15.18
C PHE A 37 14.22 -12.18 14.48
N PRO A 38 13.40 -13.03 15.15
CA PRO A 38 12.29 -13.70 14.48
C PRO A 38 11.22 -12.73 13.97
N LYS A 39 11.00 -11.62 14.67
CA LYS A 39 10.07 -10.56 14.23
C LYS A 39 10.60 -9.83 13.00
N TYR A 40 11.91 -9.56 12.95
CA TYR A 40 12.55 -8.96 11.78
C TYR A 40 12.54 -9.90 10.57
N ILE A 41 12.78 -11.20 10.77
CA ILE A 41 12.73 -12.19 9.69
C ILE A 41 11.29 -12.37 9.19
N ALA A 42 10.30 -12.46 10.09
CA ALA A 42 8.89 -12.52 9.70
C ALA A 42 8.47 -11.29 8.89
N GLN A 43 8.90 -10.09 9.32
CA GLN A 43 8.67 -8.86 8.58
C GLN A 43 9.38 -8.85 7.22
N SER A 44 10.61 -9.36 7.12
CA SER A 44 11.33 -9.42 5.84
C SER A 44 10.67 -10.41 4.88
N ILE A 45 10.23 -11.58 5.36
CA ILE A 45 9.51 -12.56 4.55
C ILE A 45 8.17 -11.98 4.08
N GLU A 46 7.45 -11.28 4.95
CA GLU A 46 6.22 -10.60 4.56
C GLU A 46 6.48 -9.49 3.53
N ASN A 47 7.57 -8.74 3.68
CA ASN A 47 7.99 -7.71 2.73
C ASN A 47 8.45 -8.31 1.40
N ASP A 48 9.16 -9.44 1.41
CA ASP A 48 9.58 -10.18 0.21
C ASP A 48 8.38 -10.79 -0.51
N ALA A 49 7.40 -11.31 0.23
CA ALA A 49 6.14 -11.78 -0.32
C ALA A 49 5.33 -10.63 -0.94
N LYS A 50 5.32 -9.45 -0.32
CA LYS A 50 4.73 -8.22 -0.87
C LYS A 50 5.48 -7.75 -2.12
N LEU A 51 6.81 -7.77 -2.12
CA LEU A 51 7.65 -7.41 -3.27
C LEU A 51 7.46 -8.37 -4.45
N GLN A 52 7.36 -9.68 -4.20
CA GLN A 52 7.08 -10.67 -5.24
C GLN A 52 5.66 -10.52 -5.79
N ALA A 53 4.65 -10.31 -4.93
CA ALA A 53 3.29 -10.02 -5.36
C ALA A 53 3.21 -8.75 -6.22
N TRP A 54 4.02 -7.72 -5.91
CA TRP A 54 4.05 -6.47 -6.68
C TRP A 54 4.88 -6.58 -7.97
N GLY A 55 6.01 -7.29 -7.95
CA GLY A 55 6.80 -7.55 -9.16
C GLY A 55 6.03 -8.37 -10.20
N THR A 56 5.18 -9.30 -9.75
CA THR A 56 4.26 -10.00 -10.68
C THR A 56 3.22 -9.05 -11.27
N SER A 57 2.65 -8.12 -10.50
CA SER A 57 1.64 -7.19 -11.01
C SER A 57 2.19 -6.13 -11.98
N GLU A 58 3.42 -5.64 -11.79
CA GLU A 58 4.08 -4.74 -12.76
C GLU A 58 4.34 -5.43 -14.11
N ASN A 59 4.76 -6.70 -14.10
CA ASN A 59 4.94 -7.49 -15.32
C ASN A 59 3.62 -7.70 -16.07
N PHE A 60 2.50 -7.88 -15.36
CA PHE A 60 1.17 -7.94 -15.98
C PHE A 60 0.72 -6.59 -16.55
N MET A 61 0.97 -5.47 -15.85
CA MET A 61 0.62 -4.13 -16.34
C MET A 61 1.42 -3.74 -17.59
N GLY A 62 2.70 -4.12 -17.68
CA GLY A 62 3.52 -3.91 -18.89
C GLY A 62 3.11 -4.75 -20.10
N ILE A 63 2.56 -5.96 -19.87
CA ILE A 63 2.00 -6.83 -20.92
C ILE A 63 0.66 -6.26 -21.45
N VAL A 64 -0.16 -5.70 -20.57
CA VAL A 64 -1.46 -5.09 -20.94
C VAL A 64 -1.26 -3.75 -21.66
N GLU A 65 -0.28 -2.94 -21.28
CA GLU A 65 -0.02 -1.63 -21.90
C GLU A 65 0.57 -1.72 -23.33
N ASN A 66 1.22 -2.83 -23.70
CA ASN A 66 1.90 -2.97 -25.00
C ASN A 66 1.24 -3.91 -26.00
N ASN A 67 0.15 -4.61 -25.64
CA ASN A 67 -0.57 -5.58 -26.48
C ASN A 67 0.35 -6.52 -27.30
N ARG A 68 1.52 -6.86 -26.76
CA ARG A 68 2.39 -7.90 -27.31
C ARG A 68 2.08 -9.16 -26.52
N LEU A 69 1.12 -9.94 -27.02
CA LEU A 69 1.01 -11.34 -26.67
C LEU A 69 2.19 -12.09 -27.29
N ASP A 70 3.35 -11.92 -26.68
CA ASP A 70 4.49 -12.80 -26.84
C ASP A 70 4.08 -14.14 -26.22
N ALA A 71 3.78 -15.12 -27.08
CA ALA A 71 3.42 -16.47 -26.65
C ALA A 71 4.57 -17.20 -25.91
N SER A 72 5.80 -16.68 -25.96
CA SER A 72 6.94 -17.19 -25.18
C SER A 72 6.97 -16.70 -23.73
N ALA A 73 6.32 -15.59 -23.38
CA ALA A 73 6.20 -15.07 -22.01
C ALA A 73 5.13 -15.80 -21.19
N LEU A 74 4.14 -16.41 -21.85
CA LEU A 74 3.12 -17.25 -21.22
C LEU A 74 3.63 -18.66 -20.83
N VAL A 75 4.83 -19.06 -21.26
CA VAL A 75 5.33 -20.43 -21.07
C VAL A 75 6.09 -20.62 -19.75
N ASN A 76 6.41 -19.57 -18.99
CA ASN A 76 7.30 -19.72 -17.82
C ASN A 76 6.67 -19.48 -16.43
N SER A 77 5.34 -19.38 -16.34
CA SER A 77 4.64 -19.41 -15.03
C SER A 77 3.64 -20.56 -14.87
N ALA A 78 3.67 -21.53 -15.80
CA ALA A 78 3.03 -22.80 -15.54
C ALA A 78 3.84 -23.48 -14.43
N TYR A 79 3.24 -23.51 -13.23
CA TYR A 79 3.60 -24.41 -12.15
C TYR A 79 4.04 -25.75 -12.73
N SER A 80 5.21 -26.22 -12.31
CA SER A 80 5.80 -27.48 -12.75
C SER A 80 4.75 -28.60 -12.78
N PRO A 81 4.73 -29.46 -13.82
CA PRO A 81 3.74 -30.51 -13.92
C PRO A 81 3.87 -31.41 -12.68
N ILE A 82 2.81 -31.46 -11.88
CA ILE A 82 2.59 -32.57 -10.96
C ILE A 82 2.52 -33.80 -11.87
N TRP A 83 3.45 -34.74 -11.70
CA TRP A 83 3.39 -36.02 -12.38
C TRP A 83 2.14 -36.74 -11.88
N ASP A 84 1.04 -36.57 -12.59
CA ASP A 84 -0.08 -37.48 -12.47
C ASP A 84 0.37 -38.81 -13.08
N THR A 85 0.42 -39.83 -12.23
CA THR A 85 0.80 -41.20 -12.58
C THR A 85 -0.43 -42.04 -12.91
N ASP A 86 -1.52 -41.40 -13.33
CA ASP A 86 -2.71 -42.11 -13.75
C ASP A 86 -2.67 -42.46 -15.24
N ASN A 87 -2.46 -43.76 -15.42
CA ASN A 87 -2.54 -44.54 -16.63
C ASN A 87 -3.81 -44.23 -17.46
N GLY A 88 -3.59 -43.87 -18.71
CA GLY A 88 -4.54 -44.17 -19.79
C GLY A 88 -5.34 -43.00 -20.33
N TRP A 89 -5.19 -42.83 -21.65
CA TRP A 89 -6.15 -42.22 -22.58
C TRP A 89 -6.02 -40.72 -22.92
N ASN A 90 -4.92 -40.38 -23.60
CA ASN A 90 -4.95 -39.29 -24.58
C ASN A 90 -5.67 -39.72 -25.86
N LYS A 91 -6.90 -39.26 -26.07
CA LYS A 91 -7.47 -38.99 -27.42
C LYS A 91 -8.80 -38.22 -27.29
N GLY A 92 -8.74 -36.90 -27.35
CA GLY A 92 -9.94 -36.08 -27.43
C GLY A 92 -9.63 -34.59 -27.44
N THR A 93 -9.51 -34.04 -28.64
CA THR A 93 -9.75 -32.64 -29.03
C THR A 93 -10.13 -31.69 -27.87
N HIS A 94 -9.16 -31.01 -27.27
CA HIS A 94 -9.46 -29.84 -26.44
C HIS A 94 -9.69 -28.63 -27.36
N ASN A 95 -10.85 -28.60 -28.03
CA ASN A 95 -11.53 -27.33 -28.28
C ASN A 95 -12.09 -26.86 -26.92
N GLY A 96 -11.18 -26.51 -26.02
CA GLY A 96 -11.53 -25.79 -24.80
C GLY A 96 -11.63 -24.33 -25.19
N THR A 97 -12.85 -23.81 -25.25
CA THR A 97 -13.10 -22.39 -25.03
C THR A 97 -12.39 -22.04 -23.73
N VAL A 98 -11.19 -21.46 -23.82
CA VAL A 98 -10.57 -20.80 -22.67
C VAL A 98 -11.47 -19.61 -22.40
N ALA A 99 -12.50 -19.85 -21.59
CA ALA A 99 -13.07 -18.82 -20.77
C ALA A 99 -11.88 -18.26 -20.01
N ALA A 100 -11.37 -17.12 -20.49
CA ALA A 100 -10.50 -16.28 -19.73
C ALA A 100 -11.31 -15.81 -18.53
N ALA A 101 -11.44 -16.67 -17.51
CA ALA A 101 -11.50 -16.22 -16.14
C ALA A 101 -10.13 -15.60 -15.87
N GLY A 102 -9.89 -14.43 -16.49
CA GLY A 102 -8.78 -13.58 -16.16
C GLY A 102 -8.92 -13.36 -14.68
N ASN A 103 -7.99 -13.91 -13.91
CA ASN A 103 -7.81 -13.53 -12.52
C ASN A 103 -7.63 -12.01 -12.54
N LEU A 104 -8.71 -11.29 -12.24
CA LEU A 104 -8.73 -9.85 -12.10
C LEU A 104 -7.80 -9.58 -10.92
N MET A 105 -6.56 -9.21 -11.21
CA MET A 105 -5.54 -8.91 -10.21
C MET A 105 -6.01 -7.66 -9.45
N LYS A 106 -6.70 -7.93 -8.35
CA LYS A 106 -7.28 -7.02 -7.39
C LYS A 106 -6.24 -6.00 -6.93
N ALA A 107 -6.33 -4.75 -7.37
CA ALA A 107 -5.57 -3.67 -6.76
C ALA A 107 -6.15 -3.47 -5.34
N THR A 108 -5.38 -3.75 -4.30
CA THR A 108 -5.75 -3.38 -2.93
C THR A 108 -4.72 -2.40 -2.43
N TRP A 109 -5.11 -1.16 -2.15
CA TRP A 109 -4.21 -0.14 -1.61
C TRP A 109 -4.03 -0.25 -0.08
N ALA A 110 -4.89 -1.01 0.63
CA ALA A 110 -4.74 -1.35 2.04
C ALA A 110 -5.18 -2.81 2.33
N PRO A 111 -4.55 -3.50 3.29
CA PRO A 111 -4.97 -4.85 3.70
C PRO A 111 -6.35 -4.81 4.37
N GLY A 112 -7.31 -5.57 3.84
CA GLY A 112 -8.68 -5.69 4.36
C GLY A 112 -9.74 -4.87 3.62
N GLU A 113 -9.35 -3.94 2.76
CA GLU A 113 -10.27 -3.20 1.88
C GLU A 113 -10.63 -4.06 0.66
N ALA A 114 -11.88 -3.98 0.22
CA ALA A 114 -12.40 -4.76 -0.91
C ALA A 114 -11.63 -4.50 -2.23
N SER A 115 -11.91 -5.34 -3.21
CA SER A 115 -11.22 -5.38 -4.50
C SER A 115 -11.33 -4.06 -5.28
N TRP A 116 -10.27 -3.24 -5.35
CA TRP A 116 -10.22 -2.17 -6.33
C TRP A 116 -9.80 -2.80 -7.66
N ASN A 117 -10.68 -2.75 -8.65
CA ASN A 117 -10.41 -3.42 -9.92
C ASN A 117 -9.59 -2.53 -10.86
N TYR A 118 -9.57 -1.21 -10.62
CA TYR A 118 -8.95 -0.25 -11.52
C TYR A 118 -8.15 0.81 -10.77
N ARG A 119 -7.08 1.28 -11.42
CA ARG A 119 -6.25 2.41 -10.99
C ARG A 119 -5.94 3.29 -12.19
N LYS A 120 -6.03 4.61 -12.02
CA LYS A 120 -5.65 5.60 -13.03
C LYS A 120 -4.62 6.54 -12.44
N GLN A 121 -3.54 6.78 -13.19
CA GLN A 121 -2.57 7.81 -12.85
C GLN A 121 -3.10 9.20 -13.23
N ILE A 122 -2.92 10.16 -12.33
CA ILE A 122 -3.23 11.57 -12.52
C ILE A 122 -1.95 12.36 -12.28
N VAL A 123 -1.57 13.18 -13.26
CA VAL A 123 -0.41 14.06 -13.16
C VAL A 123 -0.90 15.46 -12.85
N ILE A 124 -0.47 15.99 -11.71
CA ILE A 124 -0.72 17.36 -11.28
C ILE A 124 0.55 18.15 -11.54
N ASN A 125 0.46 19.11 -12.46
CA ASN A 125 1.57 20.01 -12.75
C ASN A 125 1.71 20.96 -11.55
N GLY A 126 2.79 20.79 -10.79
CA GLY A 126 3.12 21.62 -9.64
C GLY A 126 3.61 23.01 -10.04
N SER A 127 3.69 23.89 -9.06
CA SER A 127 4.16 25.26 -9.24
C SER A 127 5.69 25.36 -9.07
N THR A 128 6.22 26.59 -9.07
CA THR A 128 7.64 26.88 -8.83
C THR A 128 8.09 26.67 -7.39
N SER A 129 7.16 26.43 -6.46
CA SER A 129 7.42 26.14 -5.05
C SER A 129 6.60 24.95 -4.56
N GLY A 130 7.05 24.29 -3.49
CA GLY A 130 6.23 23.27 -2.84
C GLY A 130 4.96 23.86 -2.20
N LEU A 131 3.87 23.09 -2.20
CA LEU A 131 2.62 23.40 -1.54
C LEU A 131 2.25 22.24 -0.61
N THR A 132 1.88 22.56 0.62
CA THR A 132 1.49 21.56 1.63
C THR A 132 -0.02 21.69 1.87
N ASP A 133 -0.69 20.56 2.04
CA ASP A 133 -2.12 20.50 2.37
C ASP A 133 -3.00 21.31 1.42
N TYR A 134 -2.61 21.35 0.14
CA TYR A 134 -3.20 22.25 -0.83
C TYR A 134 -4.41 21.60 -1.52
N PRO A 135 -5.58 22.26 -1.53
CA PRO A 135 -6.75 21.76 -2.22
C PRO A 135 -6.59 21.92 -3.73
N VAL A 136 -6.71 20.80 -4.46
CA VAL A 136 -6.63 20.75 -5.92
C VAL A 136 -7.99 20.33 -6.48
N ASN A 137 -8.59 21.17 -7.32
CA ASN A 137 -9.80 20.85 -8.06
C ASN A 137 -9.49 20.05 -9.33
N MET A 138 -10.30 19.04 -9.62
CA MET A 138 -10.25 18.31 -10.87
C MET A 138 -11.62 17.79 -11.31
N ALA A 139 -11.80 17.70 -12.63
CA ALA A 139 -12.95 17.05 -13.24
C ALA A 139 -12.62 15.57 -13.50
N ILE A 140 -13.48 14.68 -13.00
CA ILE A 140 -13.40 13.23 -13.21
C ILE A 140 -14.54 12.82 -14.14
N ASN A 141 -14.19 12.36 -15.35
CA ASN A 141 -15.18 11.73 -16.24
C ASN A 141 -15.45 10.30 -15.78
N TRP A 142 -16.72 9.92 -15.77
CA TRP A 142 -17.12 8.54 -15.51
C TRP A 142 -16.55 7.61 -16.58
N THR A 143 -16.14 6.42 -16.15
CA THR A 143 -15.74 5.33 -17.04
C THR A 143 -16.29 4.02 -16.54
N GLY A 144 -16.40 3.04 -17.43
CA GLY A 144 -16.85 1.70 -17.08
C GLY A 144 -16.08 1.13 -15.89
N GLY A 145 -16.81 0.62 -14.90
CA GLY A 145 -16.29 0.11 -13.64
C GLY A 145 -16.51 1.04 -12.45
N MET A 146 -16.66 2.35 -12.63
CA MET A 146 -16.98 3.28 -11.54
C MET A 146 -18.43 3.13 -11.08
N ASP A 147 -18.68 3.29 -9.78
CA ASP A 147 -20.03 3.49 -9.24
C ASP A 147 -20.66 4.73 -9.89
N SER A 148 -21.95 4.66 -10.23
CA SER A 148 -22.64 5.75 -10.92
C SER A 148 -22.68 7.06 -10.12
N ALA A 149 -22.56 6.98 -8.79
CA ALA A 149 -22.49 8.12 -7.89
C ALA A 149 -21.06 8.38 -7.36
N PHE A 150 -20.04 7.78 -7.97
CA PHE A 150 -18.62 7.98 -7.63
C PHE A 150 -18.27 7.65 -6.16
N LYS A 151 -19.05 6.77 -5.51
CA LYS A 151 -18.84 6.38 -4.11
C LYS A 151 -17.57 5.55 -3.92
N ASP A 152 -17.15 4.87 -4.97
CA ASP A 152 -15.95 4.05 -5.04
C ASP A 152 -14.76 4.82 -5.63
N LEU A 153 -14.54 6.08 -5.22
CA LEU A 153 -13.30 6.79 -5.54
C LEU A 153 -12.35 6.74 -4.34
N ARG A 154 -11.06 6.46 -4.58
CA ARG A 154 -9.99 6.69 -3.61
C ARG A 154 -8.79 7.32 -4.29
N PHE A 155 -8.20 8.31 -3.64
CA PHE A 155 -7.02 9.00 -4.14
C PHE A 155 -5.83 8.66 -3.25
N THR A 156 -4.67 8.43 -3.86
CA THR A 156 -3.44 8.13 -3.11
C THR A 156 -2.22 8.75 -3.78
N TYR A 157 -1.13 8.91 -3.03
CA TYR A 157 0.20 9.11 -3.59
C TYR A 157 1.14 8.02 -3.09
N TYR A 158 2.19 7.75 -3.88
CA TYR A 158 3.21 6.78 -3.48
C TYR A 158 4.28 7.46 -2.62
N ASP A 159 4.33 7.12 -1.33
CA ASP A 159 5.38 7.56 -0.43
C ASP A 159 6.60 6.67 -0.61
N LYS A 160 7.60 7.19 -1.33
CA LYS A 160 8.87 6.50 -1.60
C LYS A 160 9.68 6.23 -0.33
N THR A 161 9.44 6.97 0.75
CA THR A 161 10.18 6.83 2.01
C THR A 161 9.79 5.56 2.73
N VAL A 162 8.49 5.26 2.75
CA VAL A 162 7.95 4.03 3.37
C VAL A 162 7.66 2.93 2.35
N GLY A 163 7.75 3.22 1.06
CA GLY A 163 7.50 2.27 -0.02
C GLY A 163 6.03 1.86 -0.16
N LEU A 164 5.09 2.72 0.24
CA LEU A 164 3.66 2.39 0.31
C LEU A 164 2.80 3.51 -0.27
N GLN A 165 1.61 3.15 -0.76
CA GLN A 165 0.57 4.12 -1.10
C GLN A 165 0.00 4.75 0.17
N LYS A 166 -0.25 6.05 0.12
CA LYS A 166 -0.86 6.83 1.18
C LYS A 166 -2.12 7.49 0.65
N GLU A 167 -3.21 7.36 1.39
CA GLU A 167 -4.50 7.93 1.02
C GLU A 167 -4.48 9.47 1.10
N ILE A 168 -5.22 10.09 0.18
CA ILE A 168 -5.40 11.52 0.06
C ILE A 168 -6.87 11.83 0.36
N PRO A 169 -7.14 12.71 1.34
CA PRO A 169 -8.50 13.18 1.61
C PRO A 169 -9.09 13.87 0.37
N TYR A 170 -10.38 13.64 0.13
CA TYR A 170 -11.09 14.18 -1.03
C TYR A 170 -12.53 14.56 -0.73
N TRP A 171 -13.10 15.41 -1.58
CA TRP A 171 -14.50 15.81 -1.54
C TRP A 171 -15.09 15.87 -2.95
N ILE A 172 -16.25 15.26 -3.13
CA ILE A 172 -17.05 15.35 -4.35
C ILE A 172 -17.99 16.54 -4.17
N GLU A 173 -17.67 17.65 -4.83
CA GLU A 173 -18.46 18.89 -4.78
C GLU A 173 -19.81 18.70 -5.48
N ASN A 174 -19.78 18.09 -6.66
CA ASN A 174 -20.98 17.78 -7.43
C ASN A 174 -20.67 16.64 -8.41
N TYR A 175 -21.73 16.00 -8.91
CA TYR A 175 -21.62 15.04 -9.99
C TYR A 175 -22.92 14.91 -10.79
N THR A 176 -22.79 14.50 -12.04
CA THR A 176 -23.87 13.93 -12.85
C THR A 176 -23.66 12.43 -12.93
N ALA A 177 -24.66 11.66 -12.50
CA ALA A 177 -24.55 10.21 -12.41
C ALA A 177 -24.10 9.59 -13.73
N SER A 178 -23.10 8.71 -13.66
CA SER A 178 -22.50 8.03 -14.82
C SER A 178 -21.94 8.96 -15.91
N ALA A 179 -21.67 10.23 -15.62
CA ALA A 179 -21.14 11.19 -16.59
C ALA A 179 -19.86 11.88 -16.12
N ASN A 180 -19.92 12.70 -15.06
CA ASN A 180 -18.77 13.43 -14.54
C ASN A 180 -18.96 13.84 -13.07
N ALA A 181 -17.86 14.12 -12.38
CA ALA A 181 -17.82 14.66 -11.04
C ALA A 181 -16.76 15.77 -10.92
N THR A 182 -17.07 16.82 -10.15
CA THR A 182 -16.09 17.80 -9.70
C THR A 182 -15.56 17.35 -8.34
N VAL A 183 -14.25 17.11 -8.27
CA VAL A 183 -13.60 16.54 -7.09
C VAL A 183 -12.47 17.45 -6.63
N TRP A 184 -12.39 17.64 -5.32
CA TRP A 184 -11.29 18.31 -4.65
C TRP A 184 -10.46 17.28 -3.88
N ILE A 185 -9.13 17.37 -3.96
CA ILE A 185 -8.21 16.55 -3.16
C ILE A 185 -7.27 17.45 -2.35
N LYS A 186 -6.84 16.99 -1.17
CA LYS A 186 -5.86 17.71 -0.34
C LYS A 186 -4.46 17.12 -0.49
N ALA A 187 -3.66 17.71 -1.36
CA ALA A 187 -2.38 17.14 -1.78
C ALA A 187 -1.17 17.97 -1.30
N ASN A 188 -0.10 17.25 -0.97
CA ASN A 188 1.24 17.83 -0.87
C ASN A 188 1.87 17.79 -2.25
N LEU A 189 2.20 18.96 -2.80
CA LEU A 189 2.76 19.13 -4.13
C LEU A 189 4.20 19.61 -4.01
N THR A 190 5.12 18.94 -4.70
CA THR A 190 6.48 19.45 -4.92
C THR A 190 6.54 20.29 -6.19
N THR A 191 7.68 20.92 -6.42
CA THR A 191 7.95 21.56 -7.72
C THR A 191 7.92 20.52 -8.84
N GLY A 192 7.44 20.92 -10.02
CA GLY A 192 7.31 20.03 -11.17
C GLY A 192 6.12 19.06 -11.06
N ASN A 193 6.21 17.91 -11.74
CA ASN A 193 5.06 17.00 -11.87
C ASN A 193 4.88 16.13 -10.63
N ASN A 194 3.65 16.14 -10.10
CA ASN A 194 3.24 15.32 -8.96
C ASN A 194 2.32 14.20 -9.45
N THR A 195 2.53 12.99 -8.96
CA THR A 195 1.74 11.82 -9.38
C THR A 195 0.79 11.40 -8.26
N VAL A 196 -0.49 11.39 -8.59
CA VAL A 196 -1.58 10.87 -7.76
C VAL A 196 -2.21 9.69 -8.48
N TYR A 197 -2.70 8.72 -7.73
CA TYR A 197 -3.43 7.57 -8.24
C TYR A 197 -4.87 7.61 -7.77
N MET A 198 -5.80 7.47 -8.71
CA MET A 198 -7.23 7.30 -8.45
C MET A 198 -7.59 5.82 -8.62
N TYR A 199 -8.13 5.21 -7.57
CA TYR A 199 -8.65 3.85 -7.57
C TYR A 199 -10.18 3.88 -7.68
N TYR A 200 -10.73 2.89 -8.41
CA TYR A 200 -12.17 2.66 -8.55
C TYR A 200 -12.46 1.20 -8.90
N GLY A 201 -13.73 0.85 -9.06
CA GLY A 201 -14.18 -0.50 -9.37
C GLY A 201 -14.50 -1.35 -8.16
N ASN A 202 -14.77 -0.73 -7.02
CA ASN A 202 -15.10 -1.44 -5.78
C ASN A 202 -16.59 -1.28 -5.45
N PRO A 203 -17.45 -2.24 -5.84
CA PRO A 203 -18.90 -2.11 -5.65
C PRO A 203 -19.34 -2.14 -4.19
N ALA A 204 -18.47 -2.56 -3.27
CA ALA A 204 -18.74 -2.58 -1.83
C ALA A 204 -18.27 -1.29 -1.12
N ALA A 205 -17.61 -0.37 -1.83
CA ALA A 205 -17.11 0.85 -1.23
C ALA A 205 -18.24 1.82 -0.87
N LEU A 206 -18.16 2.38 0.33
CA LEU A 206 -18.89 3.58 0.69
C LEU A 206 -18.08 4.83 0.30
N SER A 207 -18.79 5.92 0.05
CA SER A 207 -18.14 7.22 -0.20
C SER A 207 -17.34 7.64 1.02
N ALA A 208 -16.08 8.01 0.81
CA ALA A 208 -15.22 8.65 1.81
C ALA A 208 -15.06 10.15 1.53
N SER A 209 -15.94 10.72 0.68
CA SER A 209 -15.95 12.15 0.35
C SER A 209 -16.28 12.99 1.59
N ASP A 210 -15.38 13.88 1.98
CA ASP A 210 -15.53 14.77 3.14
C ASP A 210 -14.84 16.12 2.89
N GLY A 211 -15.63 17.19 2.78
CA GLY A 211 -15.13 18.55 2.58
C GLY A 211 -14.30 19.09 3.76
N PHE A 212 -14.63 18.70 4.99
CA PHE A 212 -13.87 19.12 6.19
C PHE A 212 -12.48 18.50 6.23
N SER A 213 -12.29 17.35 5.58
CA SER A 213 -10.98 16.73 5.45
C SER A 213 -10.09 17.43 4.41
N VAL A 214 -10.69 18.17 3.47
CA VAL A 214 -10.01 18.83 2.35
C VAL A 214 -9.68 20.29 2.65
N PHE A 215 -10.64 21.06 3.18
CA PHE A 215 -10.48 22.48 3.42
C PHE A 215 -10.33 22.79 4.90
N SER A 216 -9.56 23.84 5.24
CA SER A 216 -9.43 24.32 6.62
C SER A 216 -10.72 24.97 7.15
N VAL A 217 -11.54 25.51 6.26
CA VAL A 217 -12.87 26.07 6.51
C VAL A 217 -13.78 25.59 5.37
N PHE A 218 -14.92 24.98 5.69
CA PHE A 218 -15.78 24.30 4.70
C PHE A 218 -17.27 24.46 5.00
N ASP A 219 -18.04 24.90 3.98
CA ASP A 219 -19.52 24.85 3.88
C ASP A 219 -19.88 24.14 2.59
N ASP A 220 -20.92 23.33 2.62
CA ASP A 220 -21.61 22.89 1.41
C ASP A 220 -22.98 23.56 1.24
N PHE A 221 -23.39 24.41 2.20
CA PHE A 221 -24.68 25.12 2.26
C PHE A 221 -25.90 24.18 2.14
N ASN A 222 -25.74 22.90 2.48
CA ASN A 222 -26.82 21.91 2.40
C ASN A 222 -27.64 21.83 3.68
N ASP A 223 -27.24 22.53 4.73
CA ASP A 223 -28.01 22.71 5.94
C ASP A 223 -28.38 24.20 6.15
N ASN A 224 -29.39 24.45 6.98
CA ASN A 224 -29.80 25.81 7.33
C ASN A 224 -28.91 26.43 8.42
N SER A 225 -27.65 26.00 8.55
CA SER A 225 -26.73 26.40 9.61
C SER A 225 -25.40 26.87 9.05
N LEU A 226 -25.09 28.15 9.23
CA LEU A 226 -23.75 28.65 8.93
C LEU A 226 -22.74 28.02 9.90
N ASN A 227 -21.63 27.50 9.38
CA ASN A 227 -20.49 27.09 10.19
C ASN A 227 -20.01 28.31 10.99
N PRO A 228 -19.84 28.18 12.32
CA PRO A 228 -19.37 29.28 13.15
C PRO A 228 -17.98 29.79 12.74
N ALA A 229 -17.20 29.05 11.92
CA ALA A 229 -15.98 29.55 11.31
C ALA A 229 -16.19 30.75 10.36
N TRP A 230 -17.42 30.99 9.85
CA TRP A 230 -17.79 32.21 9.11
C TRP A 230 -18.49 33.25 9.96
N ALA A 231 -18.73 32.99 11.26
CA ALA A 231 -19.23 34.01 12.15
C ALA A 231 -18.11 35.04 12.33
N TYR A 232 -18.20 36.15 11.61
CA TYR A 232 -17.43 37.34 11.91
C TYR A 232 -17.67 37.70 13.38
N ASP A 233 -16.59 37.90 14.13
CA ASP A 233 -16.64 38.52 15.46
C ASP A 233 -17.23 39.93 15.24
N ILE A 234 -18.46 40.15 15.73
CA ILE A 234 -19.20 41.42 15.63
C ILE A 234 -19.06 42.19 16.93
#